data_AF-A0A255TCK6-F1
#
_entry.id   AF-A0A255TCK6-F1
#
_cell.length_a   1.000
_cell.length_b   1.000
_cell.length_c   1.000
_cell.angle_alpha   90.00
_cell.angle_beta   90.00
_cell.angle_gamma   90.00
#
_symmetry.space_group_name_H-M   'P 1'
#
loop_
_entity.id
_entity.type
_entity.pdbx_description
1 polymer ?
#
loop_
_entity_poly.entity_id
_entity_poly.type
_entity_poly.pdbx_seq_one_letter_code
_entity_poly.pdbx_strand_id
1 'polypeptide(L)'
;MEKLCDAIRKWADDWQHTPVPIRLKSTLTTLDLRHFVWNIAERLGSKKNYTGEVRAIFIKRMFPDVMKDIELDSIRNFKFQPDMGNIVIDEPDKGDYHFHFE
;
A
#
# COMPACT_ATOMS: atom_id res chain seq x y z
N MET A 1 7.78 -0.51 13.50
CA MET A 1 6.54 -1.23 13.14
C MET A 1 5.31 -0.53 13.69
N GLU A 2 5.27 -0.13 14.97
CA GLU A 2 4.10 0.56 15.56
C GLU A 2 3.55 1.74 14.74
N LYS A 3 4.40 2.66 14.29
CA LYS A 3 3.96 3.81 13.46
C LYS A 3 3.30 3.40 12.14
N LEU A 4 3.75 2.30 11.52
CA LEU A 4 3.19 1.78 10.27
C LEU A 4 1.81 1.18 10.52
N CYS A 5 1.69 0.32 11.54
CA CYS A 5 0.43 -0.30 11.92
C CYS A 5 -0.61 0.75 12.32
N ASP A 6 -0.21 1.77 13.09
CA ASP A 6 -1.10 2.88 13.47
C ASP A 6 -1.56 3.71 12.27
N ALA A 7 -0.66 4.00 11.33
CA ALA A 7 -1.00 4.72 10.11
C ALA A 7 -1.99 3.91 9.26
N ILE A 8 -1.77 2.61 9.11
CA ILE A 8 -2.66 1.71 8.37
C ILE A 8 -4.02 1.61 9.07
N ARG A 9 -4.05 1.51 10.41
CA ARG A 9 -5.30 1.46 11.18
C ARG A 9 -6.10 2.75 11.03
N LYS A 10 -5.46 3.90 11.21
CA LYS A 10 -6.12 5.21 11.05
C LYS A 10 -6.60 5.42 9.61
N TRP A 11 -5.81 4.97 8.64
CA TRP A 11 -6.22 4.99 7.25
C TRP A 11 -7.41 4.07 7.00
N ALA A 12 -7.41 2.85 7.55
CA ALA A 12 -8.53 1.90 7.48
C ALA A 12 -9.85 2.49 7.99
N ASP A 13 -9.78 3.30 9.04
CA ASP A 13 -10.92 4.02 9.63
C ASP A 13 -11.34 5.24 8.79
N ASP A 14 -10.37 5.98 8.23
CA ASP A 14 -10.57 7.15 7.36
C ASP A 14 -9.58 7.18 6.19
N TRP A 15 -10.09 6.98 4.97
CA TRP A 15 -9.29 6.96 3.74
C TRP A 15 -8.59 8.30 3.44
N GLN A 16 -9.04 9.41 4.04
CA GLN A 16 -8.42 10.74 3.92
C GLN A 16 -7.28 10.96 4.91
N HIS A 17 -7.04 10.01 5.82
CA HIS A 17 -5.98 10.10 6.80
C HIS A 17 -4.62 10.40 6.13
N THR A 18 -3.90 11.36 6.69
CA THR A 18 -2.55 11.71 6.26
C THR A 18 -1.55 11.03 7.21
N PRO A 19 -0.82 10.00 6.75
CA PRO A 19 0.10 9.27 7.60
C PRO A 19 1.33 10.12 7.94
N VAL A 20 1.96 9.82 9.07
CA VAL A 20 3.29 10.34 9.39
C VAL A 20 4.33 9.61 8.52
N PRO A 21 5.22 10.32 7.82
CA PRO A 21 6.25 9.70 7.00
C PRO A 21 7.12 8.71 7.78
N ILE A 22 7.43 7.58 7.14
CA ILE A 22 8.28 6.53 7.67
C ILE A 22 9.49 6.39 6.75
N ARG A 23 10.67 6.43 7.36
CA ARG A 23 11.92 6.10 6.70
C ARG A 23 12.18 4.61 6.82
N LEU A 24 12.32 3.94 5.69
CA LEU A 24 12.70 2.53 5.66
C LEU A 24 14.19 2.38 6.00
N LYS A 25 14.51 1.34 6.77
CA LYS A 25 15.89 0.92 7.03
C LYS A 25 16.41 -0.05 5.97
N SER A 26 15.52 -0.64 5.19
CA SER A 26 15.80 -1.61 4.13
C SER A 26 15.46 -1.04 2.75
N THR A 27 15.96 -1.71 1.71
CA THR A 27 15.76 -1.35 0.30
C THR A 27 14.47 -1.96 -0.25
N LEU A 28 13.30 -1.59 0.29
CA LEU A 28 12.07 -1.86 -0.45
C LEU A 28 12.02 -0.95 -1.67
N THR A 29 11.72 -1.55 -2.81
CA THR A 29 11.57 -0.84 -4.06
C THR A 29 10.21 -0.16 -4.15
N THR A 30 10.06 0.69 -5.15
CA THR A 30 8.78 1.32 -5.50
C THR A 30 7.75 0.27 -5.92
N LEU A 31 8.20 -0.86 -6.47
CA LEU A 31 7.39 -2.03 -6.79
C LEU A 31 6.89 -2.71 -5.51
N ASP A 32 7.80 -3.04 -4.59
CA ASP A 32 7.47 -3.68 -3.31
C ASP A 32 6.42 -2.87 -2.52
N LEU A 33 6.62 -1.56 -2.47
CA LEU A 33 5.71 -0.65 -1.79
C LEU A 33 4.33 -0.64 -2.46
N ARG A 34 4.26 -0.64 -3.79
CA ARG A 34 2.99 -0.77 -4.51
C ARG A 34 2.29 -2.07 -4.09
N HIS A 35 2.94 -3.21 -4.19
CA HIS A 35 2.33 -4.50 -3.82
C HIS A 35 1.88 -4.51 -2.37
N PHE A 36 2.68 -3.98 -1.46
CA PHE A 36 2.33 -3.82 -0.05
C PHE A 36 1.00 -3.06 0.16
N VAL A 37 0.87 -1.88 -0.44
CA VAL A 37 -0.35 -1.07 -0.28
C VAL A 37 -1.55 -1.71 -0.96
N TRP A 38 -1.35 -2.38 -2.09
CA TRP A 38 -2.41 -3.12 -2.76
C TRP A 38 -2.96 -4.24 -1.86
N ASN A 39 -2.07 -5.08 -1.32
CA ASN A 39 -2.42 -6.23 -0.48
C ASN A 39 -3.25 -5.81 0.76
N ILE A 40 -2.91 -4.67 1.35
CA ILE A 40 -3.64 -4.10 2.49
C ILE A 40 -4.98 -3.50 2.02
N ALA A 41 -4.98 -2.68 0.97
CA ALA A 41 -6.17 -1.97 0.52
C ALA A 41 -7.29 -2.89 0.05
N GLU A 42 -6.97 -4.03 -0.58
CA GLU A 42 -7.97 -5.02 -0.99
C GLU A 42 -8.69 -5.63 0.23
N ARG A 43 -7.97 -5.87 1.34
CA ARG A 43 -8.52 -6.43 2.59
C ARG A 43 -9.30 -5.42 3.42
N LEU A 44 -8.91 -4.14 3.36
CA LEU A 44 -9.66 -3.04 3.98
C LEU A 44 -10.99 -2.74 3.25
N GLY A 45 -11.23 -3.43 2.14
CA GLY A 45 -12.41 -3.34 1.32
C GLY A 45 -12.28 -2.20 0.32
N SER A 46 -12.11 -2.54 -0.96
CA SER A 46 -12.17 -1.60 -2.09
C SER A 46 -13.43 -0.70 -2.11
N LYS A 47 -14.47 -1.09 -1.37
CA LYS A 47 -15.78 -0.42 -1.24
C LYS A 47 -15.77 0.87 -0.39
N LYS A 48 -14.68 1.23 0.28
CA LYS A 48 -14.56 2.45 1.10
C LYS A 48 -13.74 3.57 0.43
N ASN A 49 -14.00 3.87 -0.84
CA ASN A 49 -13.31 4.91 -1.63
C ASN A 49 -11.77 4.74 -1.74
N TYR A 50 -11.23 3.54 -1.49
CA TYR A 50 -9.80 3.23 -1.73
C TYR A 50 -9.52 3.06 -3.22
N THR A 51 -9.69 4.14 -3.98
CA THR A 51 -9.33 4.21 -5.39
C THR A 51 -7.81 4.09 -5.58
N GLY A 52 -7.36 3.82 -6.80
CA GLY A 52 -5.93 3.83 -7.12
C GLY A 52 -5.25 5.16 -6.77
N GLU A 53 -5.98 6.27 -6.87
CA GLU A 53 -5.50 7.58 -6.45
C GLU A 53 -5.30 7.69 -4.94
N VAL A 54 -6.29 7.29 -4.13
CA VAL A 54 -6.18 7.34 -2.66
C VAL A 54 -5.01 6.47 -2.18
N ARG A 55 -4.84 5.29 -2.77
CA ARG A 55 -3.70 4.40 -2.50
C ARG A 55 -2.36 5.06 -2.88
N ALA A 56 -2.30 5.73 -4.04
CA ALA A 56 -1.10 6.43 -4.51
C ALA A 56 -0.74 7.64 -3.63
N ILE A 57 -1.73 8.42 -3.19
CA ILE A 57 -1.55 9.53 -2.26
C ILE A 57 -0.99 9.01 -0.93
N PHE A 58 -1.62 7.96 -0.39
CA PHE A 58 -1.25 7.38 0.89
C PHE A 58 0.21 6.90 0.89
N ILE A 59 0.60 6.11 -0.13
CA ILE A 59 1.95 5.57 -0.19
C ILE A 59 3.03 6.64 -0.40
N LYS A 60 2.72 7.67 -1.20
CA LYS A 60 3.65 8.79 -1.44
C LYS A 60 3.84 9.64 -0.19
N ARG A 61 2.81 9.80 0.63
CA ARG A 61 2.89 10.48 1.94
C ARG A 61 3.59 9.63 2.99
N MET A 62 3.37 8.31 2.98
CA MET A 62 3.94 7.41 3.97
C MET A 62 5.43 7.10 3.72
N PHE A 63 5.85 7.00 2.45
CA PHE A 63 7.24 6.71 2.07
C PHE A 63 7.79 7.75 1.08
N PRO A 64 7.87 9.04 1.47
CA PRO A 64 8.25 10.12 0.56
C PRO A 64 9.66 9.96 0.00
N ASP A 65 10.61 9.42 0.78
CA ASP A 65 11.99 9.21 0.33
C ASP A 65 12.07 8.25 -0.88
N VAL A 66 11.24 7.21 -0.90
CA VAL A 66 11.21 6.19 -1.95
C VAL A 66 10.37 6.66 -3.14
N MET A 67 9.34 7.48 -2.90
CA MET A 67 8.36 7.90 -3.91
C MET A 67 8.60 9.34 -4.43
N LYS A 68 9.67 10.02 -4.01
CA LYS A 68 9.91 11.45 -4.28
C LYS A 68 9.84 11.81 -5.77
N ASP A 69 10.45 10.98 -6.62
CA ASP A 69 10.63 11.25 -8.06
C ASP A 69 9.56 10.55 -8.92
N ILE A 70 8.58 9.91 -8.30
CA ILE A 70 7.53 9.15 -9.01
C ILE A 70 6.27 9.98 -9.05
N GLU A 71 5.78 10.26 -10.25
CA GLU A 71 4.50 10.94 -10.43
C GLU A 71 3.35 10.09 -9.90
N LEU A 72 2.33 10.76 -9.38
CA LEU A 72 1.20 10.08 -8.74
C LEU A 72 0.50 9.11 -9.69
N ASP A 73 0.36 9.50 -10.95
CA ASP A 73 -0.22 8.67 -12.01
C ASP A 73 0.59 7.40 -12.29
N SER A 74 1.92 7.46 -12.17
CA SER A 74 2.80 6.29 -12.34
C SER A 74 2.68 5.28 -11.19
N ILE A 75 2.20 5.69 -10.01
CA ILE A 75 2.02 4.81 -8.85
C ILE A 75 0.73 3.99 -8.97
N ARG A 76 -0.31 4.53 -9.64
CA ARG A 76 -1.67 3.97 -9.66
C ARG A 76 -1.76 2.54 -10.22
N ASN A 77 -0.79 2.08 -11.02
CA ASN A 77 -0.73 0.69 -11.47
C ASN A 77 -0.05 -0.21 -10.42
N PHE A 78 -0.85 -0.56 -9.41
CA PHE A 78 -0.41 -1.35 -8.26
C PHE A 78 -0.24 -2.86 -8.53
N LYS A 79 -0.80 -3.38 -9.64
CA LYS A 79 -0.65 -4.79 -10.07
C LYS A 79 0.45 -5.00 -11.12
N PHE A 80 1.31 -4.00 -11.33
CA PHE A 80 2.41 -4.10 -12.30
C PHE A 80 3.43 -5.14 -11.84
N GLN A 81 3.78 -6.10 -12.70
CA GLN A 81 4.77 -7.16 -12.38
C GLN A 81 4.46 -7.90 -11.07
N PRO A 82 3.28 -8.54 -10.96
CA PRO A 82 2.75 -9.09 -9.69
C PRO A 82 3.65 -10.14 -9.03
N ASP A 83 4.46 -10.83 -9.84
CA ASP A 83 5.36 -11.91 -9.43
C ASP A 83 6.80 -11.44 -9.23
N MET A 84 7.05 -10.13 -9.29
CA MET A 84 8.38 -9.53 -9.09
C MET A 84 8.44 -8.68 -7.82
N GLY A 85 9.65 -8.52 -7.30
CA GLY A 85 9.90 -7.84 -6.04
C GLY A 85 9.95 -8.79 -4.84
N ASN A 86 10.17 -8.23 -3.66
CA ASN A 86 10.22 -8.93 -2.38
C ASN A 86 8.82 -9.12 -1.76
N ILE A 87 7.83 -8.35 -2.22
CA ILE A 87 6.45 -8.44 -1.77
C ILE A 87 5.60 -8.87 -2.96
N VAL A 88 5.02 -10.06 -2.88
CA VAL A 88 4.15 -10.62 -3.92
C VAL A 88 2.73 -10.12 -3.73
N ILE A 89 1.99 -10.00 -4.82
CA ILE A 89 0.55 -9.69 -4.80
C ILE A 89 -0.22 -10.89 -4.27
N ASP A 90 -1.02 -10.65 -3.23
CA ASP A 90 -1.80 -11.66 -2.53
C ASP A 90 -3.28 -11.28 -2.57
N GLU A 91 -3.98 -11.74 -3.61
CA GLU A 91 -5.39 -11.43 -3.86
C GLU A 91 -6.28 -12.23 -2.89
N PRO A 92 -7.12 -11.57 -2.07
CA PRO A 92 -7.91 -12.30 -1.09
C PRO A 92 -9.00 -13.15 -1.75
N ASP A 93 -9.26 -14.32 -1.17
CA ASP A 93 -10.40 -15.15 -1.55
C ASP A 93 -11.73 -14.40 -1.35
N LYS A 94 -12.75 -14.80 -2.11
CA LYS A 94 -14.05 -14.11 -2.10
C LYS A 94 -14.69 -14.17 -0.72
N GLY A 95 -14.75 -13.03 -0.05
CA GLY A 95 -15.33 -12.90 1.29
C GLY A 95 -14.35 -13.18 2.42
N ASP A 96 -13.07 -13.40 2.10
CA ASP A 96 -11.99 -13.55 3.06
C ASP A 96 -11.13 -12.28 3.11
N TYR A 97 -10.49 -12.05 4.26
CA TYR A 97 -9.54 -10.98 4.51
C TYR A 97 -8.17 -11.52 4.98
N HIS A 98 -8.03 -12.81 5.22
CA HIS A 98 -6.77 -13.41 5.62
C HIS A 98 -5.75 -13.36 4.48
N PHE A 99 -4.47 -13.37 4.85
CA PHE A 99 -3.37 -13.56 3.91
C PHE A 99 -3.16 -15.05 3.68
N HIS A 100 -2.76 -15.43 2.47
CA HIS A 100 -2.29 -16.78 2.23
C HIS A 100 -0.92 -16.94 2.90
N PHE A 101 -0.83 -17.86 3.85
CA PHE A 101 0.42 -18.28 4.47
C PHE A 101 0.81 -19.61 3.83
N GLU A 102 1.94 -19.63 3.11
CA GLU A 102 2.60 -20.86 2.67
C GLU A 102 3.51 -21.42 3.76
#